data_AF-A0A497IZN6-F1
#
_entry.id   AF-A0A497IZN6-F1
#
_cell.length_a   1.000
_cell.length_b   1.000
_cell.length_c   1.000
_cell.angle_alpha   90.00
_cell.angle_beta   90.00
_cell.angle_gamma   90.00
#
_symmetry.space_group_name_H-M   'P 1'
#
loop_
_entity.id
_entity.type
_entity.pdbx_description
1 polymer ?
#
loop_
_entity_poly.entity_id
_entity_poly.type
_entity_poly.pdbx_seq_one_letter_code
_entity_poly.pdbx_strand_id
1 'polypeptide(L)'
;MELLENNPEREIYFQLIKGRPQKSLKVFFKIVGIEEVPGTDEIFWQLPKLNWETKCRYFEYLTGHKAGDPNKMLSIIEKIIEENFPSRPPFPPPSSRLPYWKRDVLLILKKWIEDFVSSIVWG
;
A
#
# COMPACT_ATOMS: atom_id res chain seq x y z
N MET A 1 -5.93 -5.71 6.87
CA MET A 1 -4.64 -6.32 6.49
C MET A 1 -3.61 -5.82 7.48
N GLU A 2 -2.69 -6.67 7.90
CA GLU A 2 -1.62 -6.26 8.82
C GLU A 2 -0.27 -6.28 8.10
N LEU A 3 0.59 -5.35 8.48
CA LEU A 3 1.96 -5.26 8.00
C LEU A 3 2.87 -5.76 9.13
N LEU A 4 3.60 -6.83 8.86
CA LEU A 4 4.60 -7.39 9.76
C LEU A 4 5.98 -7.00 9.23
N GLU A 5 6.86 -6.55 10.13
CA GLU A 5 8.26 -6.27 9.82
C GLU A 5 9.13 -7.22 10.63
N ASN A 6 9.95 -8.02 9.93
CA ASN A 6 10.92 -8.89 10.55
C ASN A 6 12.26 -8.15 10.67
N ASN A 7 12.68 -7.87 11.90
CA ASN A 7 13.97 -7.28 12.23
C ASN A 7 14.90 -8.40 12.72
N PRO A 8 16.13 -8.59 12.19
CA PRO A 8 17.01 -7.57 11.61
C PRO A 8 17.08 -7.49 10.07
N GLU A 9 16.40 -8.37 9.33
CA GLU A 9 16.56 -8.47 7.87
C GLU A 9 15.73 -7.43 7.08
N ARG A 10 14.93 -6.61 7.77
CA ARG A 10 14.00 -5.61 7.19
C ARG A 10 13.07 -6.20 6.14
N GLU A 11 12.73 -7.48 6.29
CA GLU A 11 11.76 -8.13 5.44
C GLU A 11 10.36 -7.73 5.91
N ILE A 12 9.54 -7.28 4.98
CA ILE A 12 8.19 -6.84 5.26
C ILE A 12 7.23 -7.86 4.68
N TYR A 13 6.22 -8.21 5.46
CA TYR A 13 5.20 -9.19 5.10
C TYR A 13 3.81 -8.58 5.26
N PHE A 14 2.91 -8.88 4.32
CA PHE A 14 1.47 -8.71 4.55
C PHE A 14 0.90 -9.97 5.19
N GLN A 15 0.08 -9.78 6.22
CA GLN A 15 -0.76 -10.82 6.83
C GLN A 15 -2.23 -10.48 6.58
N LEU A 16 -3.00 -11.45 6.07
CA LEU A 16 -4.44 -11.31 5.85
C LEU A 16 -5.20 -12.01 6.97
N ILE A 17 -5.63 -11.22 7.96
CA ILE A 17 -6.27 -11.66 9.22
C ILE A 17 -7.46 -12.64 9.04
N LYS A 18 -8.11 -12.72 7.86
CA LYS A 18 -9.29 -13.59 7.64
C LYS A 18 -9.40 -14.23 6.24
N GLY A 19 -8.31 -14.78 5.70
CA GLY A 19 -8.39 -15.74 4.59
C GLY A 19 -7.83 -15.27 3.24
N ARG A 20 -8.23 -15.98 2.16
CA ARG A 20 -7.59 -15.88 0.83
C ARG A 20 -7.72 -14.48 0.22
N PRO A 21 -6.66 -13.96 -0.44
CA PRO A 21 -6.70 -12.65 -1.06
C PRO A 21 -7.74 -12.60 -2.18
N GLN A 22 -8.47 -11.48 -2.24
CA GLN A 22 -9.39 -11.18 -3.34
C GLN A 22 -8.63 -11.20 -4.68
N LYS A 23 -9.33 -11.53 -5.79
CA LYS A 23 -8.70 -11.61 -7.12
C LYS A 23 -7.95 -10.32 -7.50
N SER A 24 -8.50 -9.15 -7.19
CA SER A 24 -7.85 -7.86 -7.43
C SER A 24 -6.58 -7.65 -6.60
N LEU A 25 -6.54 -8.20 -5.38
CA LEU A 25 -5.38 -8.12 -4.49
C LEU A 25 -4.28 -9.08 -4.96
N LYS A 26 -4.63 -10.28 -5.45
CA LYS A 26 -3.66 -11.19 -6.09
C LYS A 26 -3.02 -10.57 -7.33
N VAL A 27 -3.81 -9.87 -8.15
CA VAL A 27 -3.29 -9.16 -9.32
C VAL A 27 -2.33 -8.06 -8.90
N PHE A 28 -2.68 -7.29 -7.86
CA PHE A 28 -1.76 -6.32 -7.26
C PHE A 28 -0.45 -6.98 -6.83
N PHE A 29 -0.51 -8.02 -5.99
CA PHE A 29 0.68 -8.74 -5.51
C PHE A 29 1.59 -9.19 -6.64
N LYS A 30 1.02 -9.75 -7.71
CA LYS A 30 1.80 -10.16 -8.89
C LYS A 30 2.47 -8.97 -9.59
N ILE A 31 1.76 -7.86 -9.79
CA ILE A 31 2.28 -6.67 -10.47
C ILE A 31 3.42 -6.04 -9.69
N VAL A 32 3.29 -6.05 -8.36
CA VAL A 32 4.28 -5.44 -7.49
C VAL A 32 5.42 -6.36 -7.09
N GLY A 33 5.41 -7.63 -7.49
CA GLY A 33 6.46 -8.59 -7.17
C GLY A 33 6.42 -9.10 -5.73
N ILE A 34 5.23 -9.17 -5.14
CA ILE A 34 4.99 -9.77 -3.83
C ILE A 34 4.87 -11.29 -4.00
N GLU A 35 5.63 -12.03 -3.22
CA GLU A 35 5.66 -13.50 -3.26
C GLU A 35 4.88 -14.11 -2.11
N GLU A 36 4.23 -15.25 -2.36
CA GLU A 36 3.53 -16.02 -1.33
C GLU A 36 4.54 -16.88 -0.58
N VAL A 37 4.64 -16.69 0.73
CA VAL A 37 5.57 -17.42 1.60
C VAL A 37 4.76 -18.26 2.59
N PRO A 38 5.01 -19.58 2.66
CA PRO A 38 4.35 -20.43 3.64
C PRO A 38 4.87 -20.11 5.05
N GLY A 39 3.94 -19.76 5.95
CA GLY A 39 4.19 -19.66 7.38
C GLY A 39 3.81 -20.94 8.12
N THR A 40 4.20 -21.03 9.39
CA THR A 40 3.92 -22.18 10.27
C THR A 40 2.43 -22.44 10.46
N ASP A 41 1.61 -21.39 10.57
CA ASP A 41 0.15 -21.49 10.79
C ASP A 41 -0.68 -20.66 9.80
N GLU A 42 -0.04 -19.82 8.98
CA GLU A 42 -0.71 -18.88 8.06
C GLU A 42 0.07 -18.66 6.76
N ILE A 43 -0.60 -18.09 5.74
CA ILE A 43 0.03 -17.68 4.48
C ILE A 43 0.46 -16.23 4.62
N PHE A 44 1.74 -15.96 4.39
CA PHE A 44 2.31 -14.62 4.34
C PHE A 44 2.54 -14.18 2.89
N TRP A 45 2.53 -12.88 2.67
CA TRP A 45 2.89 -12.30 1.37
C TRP A 45 4.09 -11.38 1.56
N GLN A 46 5.28 -11.85 1.18
CA GLN A 46 6.53 -11.12 1.35
C GLN A 46 6.63 -10.00 0.32
N LEU A 47 6.94 -8.79 0.79
CA LEU A 47 7.17 -7.66 -0.07
C LEU A 47 8.57 -7.71 -0.66
N PRO A 48 8.74 -7.26 -1.92
CA PRO A 48 10.07 -7.00 -2.45
C PRO A 48 10.76 -5.91 -1.62
N LYS A 49 12.08 -5.80 -1.78
CA LYS A 49 12.86 -4.74 -1.13
C LYS A 49 12.22 -3.37 -1.38
N LEU A 50 11.95 -2.66 -0.28
CA LEU A 50 11.33 -1.34 -0.27
C LEU A 50 12.30 -0.23 -0.69
N ASN A 51 12.68 -0.24 -1.96
CA ASN A 51 13.40 0.84 -2.60
C ASN A 51 12.43 1.89 -3.17
N TRP A 52 12.97 3.02 -3.63
CA TRP A 52 12.18 4.11 -4.21
C TRP A 52 11.38 3.65 -5.43
N GLU A 53 11.96 2.81 -6.29
CA GLU A 53 11.32 2.29 -7.49
C GLU A 53 10.07 1.46 -7.17
N THR A 54 10.14 0.60 -6.15
CA THR A 54 9.00 -0.17 -5.63
C THR A 54 7.90 0.77 -5.15
N LYS A 55 8.24 1.82 -4.38
CA LYS A 55 7.27 2.83 -3.92
C LYS A 55 6.59 3.55 -5.10
N CYS A 56 7.35 3.90 -6.14
CA CYS A 56 6.81 4.50 -7.37
C CYS A 56 5.83 3.57 -8.07
N ARG A 57 6.19 2.29 -8.29
CA ARG A 57 5.29 1.31 -8.93
C ARG A 57 4.00 1.12 -8.14
N TYR A 58 4.07 1.12 -6.81
CA TYR A 58 2.90 0.99 -5.94
C TYR A 58 1.99 2.20 -6.10
N PHE A 59 2.58 3.40 -6.09
CA PHE A 59 1.85 4.64 -6.32
C PHE A 59 1.13 4.64 -7.66
N GLU A 60 1.84 4.33 -8.75
CA GLU A 60 1.27 4.34 -10.10
C GLU A 60 0.11 3.36 -10.25
N TYR A 61 0.24 2.15 -9.70
CA TYR A 61 -0.82 1.16 -9.76
C TYR A 61 -2.04 1.53 -8.92
N LEU A 62 -1.82 2.06 -7.70
CA LEU A 62 -2.92 2.37 -6.78
C LEU A 62 -3.70 3.62 -7.20
N THR A 63 -3.00 4.61 -7.74
CA THR A 63 -3.55 5.93 -8.03
C THR A 63 -3.83 6.15 -9.52
N GLY A 64 -3.15 5.44 -10.43
CA GLY A 64 -3.17 5.71 -11.87
C GLY A 64 -2.37 6.94 -12.29
N HIS A 65 -1.73 7.65 -11.35
CA HIS A 65 -0.89 8.82 -11.61
C HIS A 65 0.58 8.42 -11.71
N LYS A 66 1.34 9.08 -12.59
CA LYS A 66 2.80 8.86 -12.68
C LYS A 66 3.49 9.27 -11.38
N ALA A 67 4.42 8.44 -10.91
CA ALA A 67 5.24 8.76 -9.76
C ALA A 67 6.22 9.89 -10.09
N GLY A 68 6.64 10.64 -9.07
CA GLY A 68 7.51 11.79 -9.26
C GLY A 68 7.98 12.35 -7.93
N ASP A 69 7.63 13.60 -7.66
CA ASP A 69 7.98 14.26 -6.41
C ASP A 69 7.28 13.60 -5.19
N PRO A 70 8.02 13.24 -4.12
CA PRO A 70 7.46 12.62 -2.92
C PRO A 70 6.31 13.40 -2.28
N ASN A 71 6.42 14.74 -2.19
CA ASN A 71 5.38 15.57 -1.59
C ASN A 71 4.12 15.59 -2.45
N LYS A 72 4.26 15.68 -3.78
CA LYS A 72 3.13 15.56 -4.72
C LYS A 72 2.46 14.19 -4.61
N MET A 73 3.24 13.12 -4.47
CA MET A 73 2.71 11.77 -4.27
C MET A 73 1.91 11.69 -2.98
N LEU A 74 2.39 12.26 -1.87
CA LEU A 74 1.65 12.33 -0.61
C LEU A 74 0.32 13.07 -0.76
N SER A 75 0.33 14.26 -1.37
CA SER A 75 -0.90 15.04 -1.58
C SER A 75 -1.93 14.29 -2.45
N ILE A 76 -1.48 13.53 -3.46
CA ILE A 76 -2.37 12.71 -4.29
C ILE A 76 -2.97 11.56 -3.48
N ILE A 77 -2.15 10.88 -2.67
CA ILE A 77 -2.63 9.79 -1.79
C ILE A 77 -3.68 10.31 -0.81
N GLU A 78 -3.43 11.44 -0.17
CA GLU A 78 -4.36 12.05 0.79
C GLU A 78 -5.70 12.39 0.13
N LYS A 79 -5.67 13.03 -1.04
CA LYS A 79 -6.86 13.35 -1.82
C LYS A 79 -7.67 12.10 -2.18
N ILE A 80 -7.01 11.04 -2.66
CA ILE A 80 -7.68 9.78 -3.00
C ILE A 80 -8.34 9.15 -1.77
N ILE A 81 -7.65 9.17 -0.62
CA ILE A 81 -8.20 8.63 0.63
C ILE A 81 -9.43 9.44 1.07
N GLU A 82 -9.35 10.77 1.04
CA GLU A 82 -10.46 11.66 1.42
C GLU A 82 -11.69 11.47 0.51
N GLU A 83 -11.49 11.39 -0.80
CA GLU A 83 -12.57 11.24 -1.78
C GLU A 83 -13.24 9.86 -1.72
N ASN A 84 -12.47 8.80 -1.49
CA ASN A 84 -12.97 7.41 -1.55
C ASN A 84 -13.36 6.82 -0.20
N PHE A 85 -12.76 7.31 0.88
CA PHE A 85 -12.98 6.84 2.25
C PHE A 85 -13.25 7.98 3.23
N PRO A 86 -14.20 8.87 2.94
CA PRO A 86 -14.48 10.02 3.80
C PRO A 86 -15.04 9.56 5.16
N SER A 87 -14.65 10.26 6.22
CA SER A 87 -15.15 10.05 7.58
C SER A 87 -16.67 10.13 7.68
N ARG A 88 -17.29 10.90 6.76
CA ARG A 88 -18.74 10.98 6.58
C ARG A 88 -19.06 10.65 5.12
N PRO A 89 -19.78 9.55 4.83
CA PRO A 89 -20.09 9.18 3.45
C PRO A 89 -20.99 10.25 2.80
N PRO A 90 -20.62 10.80 1.63
CA PRO A 90 -21.49 11.70 0.89
C PRO A 90 -22.74 10.96 0.42
N PHE A 91 -23.85 11.70 0.31
CA PHE A 91 -25.11 11.20 -0.22
C PHE A 91 -25.41 11.94 -1.54
N PRO A 92 -25.60 11.21 -2.66
CA PRO A 92 -25.58 9.76 -2.81
C PRO A 92 -24.16 9.17 -2.70
N PRO A 93 -24.01 7.87 -2.36
CA PRO A 93 -22.71 7.23 -2.33
C PRO A 93 -22.07 7.25 -3.73
N PRO A 94 -20.74 7.45 -3.82
CA PRO A 94 -20.05 7.43 -5.11
C PRO A 94 -20.20 6.07 -5.79
N SER A 95 -20.44 6.09 -7.09
CA SER A 95 -20.70 4.92 -7.95
C SER A 95 -19.53 3.94 -8.04
N SER A 96 -18.31 4.38 -7.70
CA SER A 96 -17.11 3.54 -7.66
C SER A 96 -16.32 3.83 -6.40
N ARG A 97 -16.58 3.07 -5.33
CA ARG A 97 -15.70 3.05 -4.16
C ARG A 97 -14.53 2.12 -4.42
N LEU A 98 -13.32 2.60 -4.18
CA LEU A 98 -12.14 1.73 -4.18
C LEU A 98 -12.31 0.60 -3.14
N PRO A 99 -11.80 -0.61 -3.42
CA PRO A 99 -11.79 -1.69 -2.43
C PRO A 99 -11.09 -1.27 -1.14
N TYR A 100 -11.58 -1.72 0.01
CA TYR A 100 -10.98 -1.39 1.31
C TYR A 100 -9.50 -1.78 1.41
N TRP A 101 -9.07 -2.87 0.77
CA TRP A 101 -7.65 -3.24 0.76
C TRP A 101 -6.77 -2.20 0.06
N LYS A 102 -7.27 -1.46 -0.94
CA LYS A 102 -6.52 -0.38 -1.58
C LYS A 102 -6.28 0.77 -0.60
N ARG A 103 -7.23 1.04 0.32
CA ARG A 103 -7.04 2.01 1.39
C ARG A 103 -5.89 1.59 2.29
N ASP A 104 -5.88 0.34 2.74
CA ASP A 104 -4.83 -0.18 3.62
C ASP A 104 -3.45 -0.03 2.97
N VAL A 105 -3.32 -0.43 1.69
CA VAL A 105 -2.06 -0.30 0.96
C VAL A 105 -1.67 1.16 0.72
N LEU A 106 -2.63 2.05 0.43
CA LEU A 106 -2.36 3.49 0.26
C LEU A 106 -1.85 4.13 1.57
N LEU A 107 -2.41 3.75 2.72
CA LEU A 107 -1.96 4.23 4.03
C LEU A 107 -0.54 3.75 4.34
N ILE A 108 -0.23 2.51 4.00
CA ILE A 108 1.11 1.94 4.17
C ILE A 108 2.12 2.64 3.25
N LEU A 109 1.75 2.85 1.99
CA LEU A 109 2.56 3.59 1.03
C LEU A 109 2.79 5.04 1.48
N LYS A 110 1.76 5.71 2.00
CA LYS A 110 1.86 7.06 2.58
C LYS A 110 2.96 7.08 3.64
N LYS A 111 2.87 6.19 4.63
CA LYS A 111 3.85 6.09 5.72
C LYS A 111 5.28 5.89 5.20
N TRP A 112 5.49 5.01 4.23
CA TRP A 112 6.82 4.79 3.66
C TRP A 112 7.38 5.97 2.87
N ILE A 113 6.53 6.79 2.26
CA ILE A 113 6.96 8.01 1.57
C ILE A 113 7.25 9.11 2.60
N GLU A 114 6.45 9.23 3.65
CA GLU A 114 6.71 10.13 4.79
C GLU A 114 8.05 9.80 5.45
N ASP A 115 8.29 8.53 5.79
CA ASP A 115 9.56 8.07 6.37
C ASP A 115 10.76 8.39 5.46
N PHE A 116 10.58 8.28 4.13
CA PHE A 116 11.62 8.64 3.16
C PHE A 116 11.90 10.15 3.15
N VAL A 117 10.85 10.98 3.12
CA VAL A 117 11.02 12.44 3.19
C VAL A 117 11.66 12.86 4.51
N SER A 118 11.24 12.29 5.63
CA SER A 118 11.86 12.55 6.94
C SER A 118 13.33 12.14 6.97
N SER A 119 13.70 11.02 6.34
CA SER A 119 15.11 10.60 6.25
C SER A 119 15.99 11.53 5.41
N ILE A 120 15.42 12.23 4.43
CA ILE A 120 16.14 13.20 3.59
C ILE A 120 16.30 14.54 4.32
N VAL A 121 15.28 14.98 5.06
CA VAL A 121 15.28 16.28 5.75
C VAL A 121 16.23 16.33 6.95
N TRP A 122 16.47 15.18 7.60
CA TRP A 122 17.32 15.06 8.79
C TRP A 122 18.63 14.29 8.53
N GLY A 123 18.93 13.98 7.26
CA GLY A 123 20.13 13.24 6.83
C GLY A 123 21.26 14.14 6.34
#